data_AF-Q2L2U1-F1
#
_entry.id   AF-Q2L2U1-F1
#
_cell.length_a   1.000
_cell.length_b   1.000
_cell.length_c   1.000
_cell.angle_alpha   90.00
_cell.angle_beta   90.00
_cell.angle_gamma   90.00
#
_symmetry.space_group_name_H-M   'P 1'
#
loop_
_entity.id
_entity.type
_entity.pdbx_description
1 polymer ?
#
loop_
_entity_poly.entity_id
_entity_poly.type
_entity_poly.pdbx_seq_one_letter_code
_entity_poly.pdbx_strand_id
1 'polypeptide(L)'
;VIAMVLIAALAAGAAWMAQGWRKDAVIAAQAAAFAIERDGQAQATVAAIEEAREEGRRRTAAMEDERDKAQRLAAAAAADAAGARNERDRLRSRANALARAAADRDPAAANGSPPGAAGADLLAYMLGRVSDRATELAAIADRARVAGLTCERIYDGLSK
;
A
#
# COMPACT_ATOMS: atom_id res chain seq x y z
N VAL A 1 -4.12 -11.03 93.35
CA VAL A 1 -3.62 -11.78 92.17
C VAL A 1 -4.63 -11.76 91.03
N ILE A 2 -5.86 -12.24 91.20
CA ILE A 2 -6.89 -12.32 90.14
C ILE A 2 -7.16 -10.95 89.46
N ALA A 3 -7.36 -9.89 90.25
CA ALA A 3 -7.63 -8.55 89.69
C ALA A 3 -6.47 -8.01 88.82
N MET A 4 -5.21 -8.27 89.19
CA MET A 4 -4.06 -7.87 88.38
C MET A 4 -3.97 -8.65 87.06
N VAL A 5 -4.33 -9.93 87.08
CA VAL A 5 -4.37 -10.77 85.86
C VAL A 5 -5.45 -10.29 84.89
N LEU A 6 -6.62 -9.89 85.39
CA LEU A 6 -7.70 -9.36 84.55
C LEU A 6 -7.33 -8.02 83.90
N ILE A 7 -6.67 -7.13 84.64
CA ILE A 7 -6.19 -5.85 84.09
C ILE A 7 -5.15 -6.08 83.00
N ALA A 8 -4.18 -7.00 83.24
CA ALA A 8 -3.18 -7.34 82.24
C ALA A 8 -3.80 -7.94 80.97
N ALA A 9 -4.83 -8.80 81.09
CA ALA A 9 -5.53 -9.39 79.97
C ALA A 9 -6.30 -8.34 79.13
N LEU A 10 -6.99 -7.40 79.79
CA LEU A 10 -7.69 -6.31 79.10
C LEU A 10 -6.72 -5.37 78.38
N ALA A 11 -5.59 -5.04 79.03
CA ALA A 11 -4.55 -4.21 78.43
C ALA A 11 -3.91 -4.90 77.20
N ALA A 12 -3.65 -6.20 77.28
CA ALA A 12 -3.16 -6.98 76.16
C ALA A 12 -4.17 -7.04 74.99
N GLY A 13 -5.45 -7.23 75.29
CA GLY A 13 -6.52 -7.22 74.28
C GLY A 13 -6.68 -5.86 73.59
N ALA A 14 -6.64 -4.77 74.36
CA ALA A 14 -6.69 -3.41 73.82
C ALA A 14 -5.45 -3.09 72.96
N ALA A 15 -4.26 -3.49 73.41
CA ALA A 15 -3.02 -3.33 72.64
C ALA A 15 -3.04 -4.14 71.34
N TRP A 16 -3.60 -5.35 71.37
CA TRP A 16 -3.78 -6.18 70.18
C TRP A 16 -4.72 -5.56 69.16
N MET A 17 -5.88 -5.04 69.60
CA MET A 17 -6.83 -4.34 68.71
C MET A 17 -6.21 -3.08 68.11
N ALA A 18 -5.51 -2.27 68.91
CA ALA A 18 -4.84 -1.06 68.43
C ALA A 18 -3.72 -1.39 67.42
N GLN A 19 -2.99 -2.49 67.62
CA GLN A 19 -2.04 -3.00 66.63
C GLN A 19 -2.72 -3.50 65.35
N GLY A 20 -3.88 -4.16 65.48
CA GLY A 20 -4.71 -4.56 64.34
C GLY A 20 -5.08 -3.36 63.47
N TRP A 21 -5.68 -2.31 64.06
CA TRP A 21 -6.07 -1.10 63.33
C TRP A 21 -4.90 -0.38 62.67
N ARG A 22 -3.74 -0.31 63.33
CA ARG A 22 -2.52 0.25 62.73
C ARG A 22 -2.06 -0.56 61.51
N LYS A 23 -2.10 -1.88 61.59
CA LYS A 23 -1.74 -2.76 60.47
C LYS A 23 -2.72 -2.59 59.31
N ASP A 24 -4.02 -2.57 59.59
CA ASP A 24 -5.05 -2.38 58.57
C ASP A 24 -4.89 -1.02 57.87
N ALA A 25 -4.60 0.04 58.61
CA ALA A 25 -4.32 1.36 58.04
C ALA A 25 -3.08 1.37 57.13
N VAL A 26 -2.01 0.66 57.50
CA VAL A 26 -0.81 0.53 56.66
C VAL A 26 -1.10 -0.29 55.41
N ILE A 27 -1.84 -1.40 55.53
CA ILE A 27 -2.25 -2.23 54.38
C ILE A 27 -3.14 -1.42 53.42
N ALA A 28 -4.10 -0.67 53.94
CA ALA A 28 -4.97 0.20 53.14
C ALA A 28 -4.17 1.28 52.41
N ALA A 29 -3.21 1.92 53.08
CA ALA A 29 -2.33 2.91 52.45
C ALA A 29 -1.45 2.29 51.34
N GLN A 30 -0.91 1.09 51.57
CA GLN A 30 -0.15 0.36 50.55
C GLN A 30 -1.01 -0.05 49.37
N ALA A 31 -2.22 -0.56 49.61
CA ALA A 31 -3.16 -0.91 48.56
C ALA A 31 -3.56 0.30 47.71
N ALA A 32 -3.80 1.45 48.35
CA ALA A 32 -4.08 2.71 47.64
C ALA A 32 -2.88 3.17 46.80
N ALA A 33 -1.66 3.11 47.32
CA ALA A 33 -0.45 3.43 46.56
C ALA A 33 -0.25 2.51 45.35
N PHE A 34 -0.47 1.20 45.53
CA PHE A 34 -0.43 0.23 44.43
C PHE A 34 -1.51 0.47 43.38
N ALA A 35 -2.72 0.87 43.78
CA ALA A 35 -3.80 1.20 42.87
C ALA A 35 -3.43 2.42 42.00
N ILE A 36 -2.89 3.48 42.60
CA ILE A 36 -2.43 4.67 41.87
C ILE A 36 -1.34 4.31 40.86
N GLU A 37 -0.36 3.50 41.26
CA GLU A 37 0.71 3.06 40.38
C GLU A 37 0.16 2.22 39.21
N ARG A 38 -0.75 1.28 39.48
CA ARG A 38 -1.42 0.45 38.46
C ARG A 38 -2.21 1.29 37.47
N ASP A 39 -2.95 2.28 37.94
CA ASP A 39 -3.72 3.18 37.09
C ASP A 39 -2.79 4.06 36.24
N GLY A 40 -1.70 4.56 36.81
CA GLY A 40 -0.67 5.30 36.08
C GLY A 40 -0.02 4.46 34.97
N GLN A 41 0.34 3.21 35.28
CA GLN A 41 0.89 2.26 34.30
C GLN A 41 -0.13 1.90 33.21
N ALA A 42 -1.40 1.71 33.57
CA ALA A 42 -2.46 1.42 32.61
C ALA A 42 -2.67 2.61 31.65
N GLN A 43 -2.73 3.83 32.16
CA GLN A 43 -2.84 5.04 31.34
C GLN A 43 -1.62 5.24 30.44
N ALA A 44 -0.40 5.05 30.97
CA ALA A 44 0.82 5.12 30.18
C ALA A 44 0.84 4.09 29.05
N THR A 45 0.36 2.87 29.31
CA THR A 45 0.26 1.81 28.31
C THR A 45 -0.77 2.16 27.23
N VAL A 46 -1.94 2.68 27.61
CA VAL A 46 -2.97 3.13 26.66
C VAL A 46 -2.44 4.26 25.78
N ALA A 47 -1.81 5.27 26.39
CA ALA A 47 -1.21 6.39 25.65
C ALA A 47 -0.14 5.92 24.65
N ALA A 48 0.75 5.02 25.05
CA ALA A 48 1.77 4.46 24.17
C ALA A 48 1.17 3.65 23.00
N ILE A 49 0.07 2.92 23.24
CA ILE A 49 -0.65 2.20 22.18
C ILE A 49 -1.34 3.19 21.22
N GLU A 50 -1.92 4.26 21.73
CA GLU A 50 -2.56 5.29 20.92
C GLU A 50 -1.56 6.01 20.03
N GLU A 51 -0.41 6.42 20.57
CA GLU A 51 0.69 7.02 19.81
C GLU A 51 1.19 6.07 18.71
N ALA A 52 1.41 4.79 19.04
CA ALA A 52 1.81 3.78 18.06
C ALA A 52 0.74 3.57 16.97
N ARG A 53 -0.54 3.65 17.32
CA ARG A 53 -1.65 3.55 16.35
C ARG A 53 -1.75 4.78 15.46
N GLU A 54 -1.51 5.99 15.98
CA GLU A 54 -1.50 7.21 15.19
C GLU A 54 -0.36 7.21 14.18
N GLU A 55 0.85 6.85 14.61
CA GLU A 55 1.99 6.69 13.71
C GLU A 55 1.73 5.59 12.67
N GLY A 56 1.11 4.47 13.09
CA GLY A 56 0.64 3.42 12.19
C GLY A 56 -0.32 3.96 11.12
N ARG A 57 -1.36 4.71 11.53
CA ARG A 57 -2.32 5.33 10.60
C ARG A 57 -1.65 6.30 9.64
N ARG A 58 -0.71 7.12 10.12
CA ARG A 58 0.05 8.06 9.30
C ARG A 58 0.85 7.33 8.23
N ARG A 59 1.56 6.26 8.59
CA ARG A 59 2.32 5.43 7.64
C ARG A 59 1.42 4.74 6.62
N THR A 60 0.31 4.14 7.07
CA THR A 60 -0.65 3.53 6.15
C THR A 60 -1.24 4.55 5.20
N ALA A 61 -1.65 5.73 5.67
CA ALA A 61 -2.19 6.78 4.81
C ALA A 61 -1.18 7.23 3.73
N ALA A 62 0.10 7.35 4.08
CA ALA A 62 1.15 7.66 3.11
C ALA A 62 1.33 6.56 2.06
N MET A 63 1.28 5.27 2.46
CA MET A 63 1.34 4.16 1.51
C MET A 63 0.12 4.10 0.58
N GLU A 64 -1.07 4.38 1.11
CA GLU A 64 -2.31 4.41 0.32
C GLU A 64 -2.26 5.52 -0.73
N ASP A 65 -1.79 6.72 -0.40
CA ASP A 65 -1.63 7.81 -1.37
C ASP A 65 -0.64 7.44 -2.50
N GLU A 66 0.48 6.81 -2.16
CA GLU A 66 1.44 6.34 -3.18
C GLU A 66 0.87 5.23 -4.05
N ARG A 67 0.10 4.29 -3.47
CA ARG A 67 -0.60 3.27 -4.24
C ARG A 67 -1.62 3.88 -5.19
N ASP A 68 -2.37 4.88 -4.75
CA ASP A 68 -3.37 5.56 -5.57
C ASP A 68 -2.71 6.35 -6.71
N LYS A 69 -1.55 6.99 -6.46
CA LYS A 69 -0.73 7.59 -7.52
C LYS A 69 -0.25 6.54 -8.53
N ALA A 70 0.21 5.38 -8.07
CA ALA A 70 0.64 4.29 -8.94
C ALA A 70 -0.51 3.77 -9.81
N GLN A 71 -1.70 3.60 -9.25
CA GLN A 71 -2.90 3.20 -9.99
C GLN A 71 -3.28 4.24 -11.06
N ARG A 72 -3.23 5.53 -10.74
CA ARG A 72 -3.49 6.61 -11.71
C ARG A 72 -2.48 6.59 -12.86
N LEU A 73 -1.20 6.39 -12.57
CA LEU A 73 -0.16 6.27 -13.60
C LEU A 73 -0.37 5.03 -14.48
N ALA A 74 -0.73 3.89 -13.89
CA ALA A 74 -1.04 2.68 -14.65
C ALA A 74 -2.27 2.85 -15.55
N ALA A 75 -3.31 3.51 -15.05
CA ALA A 75 -4.52 3.81 -15.81
C ALA A 75 -4.23 4.75 -16.99
N ALA A 76 -3.43 5.80 -16.78
CA ALA A 76 -3.00 6.70 -17.84
C ALA A 76 -2.20 5.97 -18.92
N ALA A 77 -1.20 5.16 -18.54
CA ALA A 77 -0.42 4.36 -19.48
C ALA A 77 -1.30 3.37 -20.26
N ALA A 78 -2.30 2.76 -19.61
CA ALA A 78 -3.24 1.87 -20.27
C ALA A 78 -4.13 2.60 -21.31
N ALA A 79 -4.57 3.82 -20.98
CA ALA A 79 -5.34 4.67 -21.89
C ALA A 79 -4.50 5.11 -23.10
N ASP A 80 -3.25 5.54 -22.87
CA ASP A 80 -2.32 5.92 -23.93
C ASP A 80 -2.02 4.74 -24.86
N ALA A 81 -1.79 3.54 -24.30
CA ALA A 81 -1.60 2.32 -25.07
C ALA A 81 -2.85 1.95 -25.90
N ALA A 82 -4.05 2.20 -25.38
CA ALA A 82 -5.29 1.99 -26.14
C ALA A 82 -5.43 3.00 -27.29
N GLY A 83 -5.11 4.28 -27.05
CA GLY A 83 -5.06 5.32 -28.09
C GLY A 83 -4.07 4.97 -29.20
N ALA A 84 -2.85 4.55 -28.84
CA ALA A 84 -1.84 4.12 -29.80
C ALA A 84 -2.28 2.92 -30.66
N ARG A 85 -2.98 1.93 -30.07
CA ARG A 85 -3.55 0.80 -30.80
C ARG A 85 -4.62 1.24 -31.80
N ASN A 86 -5.53 2.13 -31.40
CA ASN A 86 -6.57 2.66 -32.28
C ASN A 86 -5.96 3.40 -33.48
N GLU A 87 -4.92 4.19 -33.23
CA GLU A 87 -4.26 5.00 -34.27
C GLU A 87 -3.48 4.12 -35.25
N ARG A 88 -2.82 3.07 -34.74
CA ARG A 88 -2.22 2.02 -35.56
C ARG A 88 -3.24 1.32 -36.44
N ASP A 89 -4.38 0.92 -35.89
CA ASP A 89 -5.42 0.19 -36.64
C ASP A 89 -6.06 1.09 -37.72
N ARG A 90 -6.26 2.38 -37.42
CA ARG A 90 -6.66 3.40 -38.41
C ARG A 90 -5.63 3.56 -39.53
N LEU A 91 -4.34 3.65 -39.18
CA LEU A 91 -3.26 3.72 -40.17
C LEU A 91 -3.26 2.48 -41.07
N ARG A 92 -3.42 1.29 -40.50
CA ARG A 92 -3.49 0.03 -41.24
C ARG A 92 -4.69 -0.02 -42.19
N SER A 93 -5.85 0.42 -41.74
CA SER A 93 -7.05 0.54 -42.58
C SER A 93 -6.83 1.48 -43.76
N ARG A 94 -6.26 2.67 -43.52
CA ARG A 94 -5.94 3.66 -44.56
C ARG A 94 -4.90 3.13 -45.56
N ALA A 95 -3.85 2.47 -45.07
CA ALA A 95 -2.83 1.85 -45.92
C ALA A 95 -3.43 0.77 -46.83
N ASN A 96 -4.28 -0.11 -46.28
CA ASN A 96 -4.97 -1.14 -47.05
C ASN A 96 -5.92 -0.54 -48.10
N ALA A 97 -6.63 0.55 -47.78
CA ALA A 97 -7.50 1.24 -48.72
C ALA A 97 -6.70 1.87 -49.88
N LEU A 98 -5.56 2.50 -49.57
CA LEU A 98 -4.66 3.07 -50.58
C LEU A 98 -4.07 1.99 -51.49
N ALA A 99 -3.65 0.85 -50.92
CA ALA A 99 -3.11 -0.28 -51.68
C ALA A 99 -4.15 -0.83 -52.68
N ARG A 100 -5.42 -0.99 -52.25
CA ARG A 100 -6.52 -1.40 -53.14
C ARG A 100 -6.77 -0.37 -54.25
N ALA A 101 -6.88 0.91 -53.89
CA ALA A 101 -7.10 1.98 -54.87
C ALA A 101 -5.97 2.11 -55.89
N ALA A 102 -4.72 1.81 -55.51
CA ALA A 102 -3.59 1.77 -56.43
C ALA A 102 -3.67 0.58 -57.40
N ALA A 103 -4.03 -0.61 -56.90
CA ALA A 103 -4.25 -1.80 -57.73
C ALA A 103 -5.40 -1.62 -58.74
N ASP A 104 -6.48 -0.92 -58.35
CA ASP A 104 -7.62 -0.64 -59.23
C ASP A 104 -7.27 0.36 -60.35
N ARG A 105 -6.38 1.33 -60.09
CA ARG A 105 -5.97 2.35 -61.09
C ARG A 105 -4.94 1.85 -62.09
N ASP A 106 -4.10 0.90 -61.69
CA ASP A 106 -3.10 0.29 -62.56
C ASP A 106 -3.15 -1.25 -62.46
N PRO A 107 -4.04 -1.88 -63.25
CA PRO A 107 -4.12 -3.34 -63.33
C PRO A 107 -2.82 -3.96 -63.84
N ALA A 108 -1.96 -3.21 -64.56
CA ALA A 108 -0.65 -3.67 -65.01
C ALA A 108 0.39 -3.64 -63.88
N ALA A 109 0.22 -2.79 -62.86
CA ALA A 109 0.97 -2.88 -61.60
C ALA A 109 0.50 -4.06 -60.74
N ALA A 110 -0.79 -4.44 -60.80
CA ALA A 110 -1.30 -5.67 -60.19
C ALA A 110 -0.82 -6.94 -60.93
N ASN A 111 -0.67 -6.87 -62.26
CA ASN A 111 -0.09 -7.91 -63.12
C ASN A 111 1.44 -7.80 -63.27
N GLY A 112 2.07 -6.81 -62.64
CA GLY A 112 3.48 -6.44 -62.75
C GLY A 112 4.37 -7.36 -61.92
N SER A 113 4.36 -8.64 -62.26
CA SER A 113 5.08 -9.75 -61.62
C SER A 113 4.74 -9.99 -60.12
N PRO A 114 4.63 -11.26 -59.68
CA PRO A 114 4.36 -11.62 -58.28
C PRO A 114 5.14 -10.85 -57.19
N PRO A 115 6.41 -10.43 -57.39
CA PRO A 115 7.20 -9.74 -56.35
C PRO A 115 6.71 -8.33 -55.98
N GLY A 116 6.02 -7.59 -56.86
CA GLY A 116 5.62 -6.19 -56.60
C GLY A 116 4.46 -6.08 -55.61
N ALA A 117 3.37 -6.80 -55.88
CA ALA A 117 2.26 -6.95 -54.95
C ALA A 117 2.68 -7.69 -53.67
N ALA A 118 3.49 -8.75 -53.80
CA ALA A 118 4.06 -9.45 -52.64
C ALA A 118 5.00 -8.57 -51.81
N GLY A 119 5.66 -7.56 -52.41
CA GLY A 119 6.53 -6.62 -51.71
C GLY A 119 5.75 -5.64 -50.83
N ALA A 120 4.63 -5.10 -51.32
CA ALA A 120 3.73 -4.28 -50.52
C ALA A 120 3.08 -5.09 -49.38
N ASP A 121 2.66 -6.31 -49.66
CA ASP A 121 2.12 -7.24 -48.65
C ASP A 121 3.18 -7.62 -47.61
N LEU A 122 4.43 -7.85 -48.03
CA LEU A 122 5.55 -8.13 -47.14
C LEU A 122 5.86 -6.93 -46.24
N LEU A 123 5.89 -5.70 -46.78
CA LEU A 123 6.09 -4.49 -45.98
C LEU A 123 4.96 -4.29 -44.98
N ALA A 124 3.70 -4.52 -45.36
CA ALA A 124 2.56 -4.46 -44.44
C ALA A 124 2.64 -5.54 -43.35
N TYR A 125 3.07 -6.76 -43.70
CA TYR A 125 3.30 -7.85 -42.75
C TYR A 125 4.43 -7.54 -41.76
N MET A 126 5.57 -7.04 -42.27
CA MET A 126 6.73 -6.64 -41.46
C MET A 126 6.39 -5.47 -40.54
N LEU A 127 5.70 -4.43 -41.06
CA LEU A 127 5.25 -3.30 -40.26
C LEU A 127 4.29 -3.73 -39.15
N GLY A 128 3.38 -4.66 -39.42
CA GLY A 128 2.52 -5.27 -38.42
C GLY A 128 3.32 -5.97 -37.32
N ARG A 129 4.26 -6.85 -37.69
CA ARG A 129 5.14 -7.56 -36.76
C ARG A 129 5.96 -6.63 -35.87
N VAL A 130 6.58 -5.60 -36.45
CA VAL A 130 7.38 -4.62 -35.71
C VAL A 130 6.48 -3.79 -34.78
N SER A 131 5.31 -3.36 -35.25
CA SER A 131 4.36 -2.57 -34.46
C SER A 131 3.79 -3.37 -33.29
N ASP A 132 3.45 -4.64 -33.49
CA ASP A 132 2.99 -5.54 -32.43
C ASP A 132 4.09 -5.75 -31.38
N ARG A 133 5.32 -6.02 -31.81
CA ARG A 133 6.45 -6.19 -30.89
C ARG A 133 6.77 -4.91 -30.13
N ALA A 134 6.72 -3.75 -30.79
CA ALA A 134 6.92 -2.45 -30.15
C ALA A 134 5.84 -2.18 -29.08
N THR A 135 4.58 -2.52 -29.36
CA THR A 135 3.47 -2.37 -28.41
C THR A 135 3.67 -3.27 -27.18
N GLU A 136 4.13 -4.50 -27.38
CA GLU A 136 4.44 -5.41 -26.28
C GLU A 136 5.59 -4.90 -25.40
N LEU A 137 6.68 -4.41 -26.03
CA LEU A 137 7.80 -3.79 -25.31
C LEU A 137 7.35 -2.57 -24.51
N ALA A 138 6.56 -1.68 -25.12
CA ALA A 138 6.03 -0.50 -24.45
C ALA A 138 5.21 -0.90 -23.21
N ALA A 139 4.32 -1.89 -23.33
CA ALA A 139 3.52 -2.37 -22.20
C ALA A 139 4.37 -2.99 -21.06
N ILE A 140 5.50 -3.62 -21.38
CA ILE A 140 6.45 -4.10 -20.38
C ILE A 140 7.17 -2.92 -19.72
N ALA A 141 7.65 -1.96 -20.52
CA ALA A 141 8.35 -0.78 -20.03
C ALA A 141 7.47 0.09 -19.12
N ASP A 142 6.20 0.30 -19.48
CA ASP A 142 5.25 1.07 -18.66
C ASP A 142 5.01 0.41 -17.31
N ARG A 143 4.80 -0.93 -17.29
CA ARG A 143 4.65 -1.68 -16.04
C ARG A 143 5.91 -1.62 -15.18
N ALA A 144 7.07 -1.81 -15.79
CA ALA A 144 8.35 -1.72 -15.09
C ALA A 144 8.58 -0.32 -14.51
N ARG A 145 8.24 0.74 -15.26
CA ARG A 145 8.34 2.12 -14.81
C ARG A 145 7.41 2.43 -13.64
N VAL A 146 6.14 2.02 -13.72
CA VAL A 146 5.17 2.21 -12.62
C VAL A 146 5.64 1.46 -11.37
N ALA A 147 6.10 0.22 -11.51
CA ALA A 147 6.64 -0.56 -10.40
C ALA A 147 7.88 0.11 -9.79
N GLY A 148 8.85 0.53 -10.62
CA GLY A 148 10.08 1.20 -10.18
C GLY A 148 9.80 2.50 -9.41
N LEU A 149 8.96 3.37 -9.97
CA LEU A 149 8.56 4.63 -9.30
C LEU A 149 7.86 4.37 -7.97
N THR A 150 7.06 3.30 -7.88
CA THR A 150 6.39 2.93 -6.63
C THR A 150 7.43 2.47 -5.60
N CYS A 151 8.38 1.62 -5.99
CA CYS A 151 9.47 1.16 -5.13
C CYS A 151 10.32 2.32 -4.60
N GLU A 152 10.73 3.24 -5.48
CA GLU A 152 11.53 4.41 -5.10
C GLU A 152 10.80 5.27 -4.06
N ARG A 153 9.52 5.57 -4.27
CA ARG A 153 8.75 6.42 -3.34
C ARG A 153 8.46 5.75 -2.00
N ILE A 154 8.19 4.45 -2.00
CA ILE A 154 8.04 3.69 -0.75
C ILE A 154 9.36 3.74 0.02
N TYR A 155 10.49 3.51 -0.65
CA TYR A 155 11.81 3.57 -0.03
C TYR A 155 12.11 4.97 0.54
N ASP A 156 11.87 6.03 -0.24
CA ASP A 156 12.03 7.41 0.21
C ASP A 156 11.17 7.70 1.45
N GLY A 157 9.95 7.15 1.51
CA GLY A 157 9.04 7.26 2.64
C GLY A 157 9.48 6.48 3.88
N LEU A 158 10.29 5.42 3.74
CA LEU A 158 10.90 4.68 4.86
C LEU A 158 12.21 5.30 5.34
N SER A 159 12.91 6.04 4.47
CA SER A 159 14.20 6.66 4.79
C SER A 159 14.10 8.03 5.48
N LYS A 160 12.89 8.58 5.61
CA LYS A 160 12.57 9.84 6.30
C LYS A 160 11.96 9.58 7.67
#